data_AF-A0A3M8HA19-F1
#
_entry.id   AF-A0A3M8HA19-F1
#
_cell.length_a   1.000
_cell.length_b   1.000
_cell.length_c   1.000
_cell.angle_alpha   90.00
_cell.angle_beta   90.00
_cell.angle_gamma   90.00
#
_symmetry.space_group_name_H-M   'P 1'
#
loop_
_entity.id
_entity.type
_entity.pdbx_description
1 polymer ?
#
loop_
_entity_poly.entity_id
_entity_poly.type
_entity_poly.pdbx_seq_one_letter_code
_entity_poly.pdbx_strand_id
1 'polypeptide(L)'
;MYRKVLDYHINAYGEDVNNIGFYLNDDDEVVGSTLYIAYILIDTGNLPFPSLEEKAQIRERTLSFAEYIGEISVLLSQSLEKTFGISLPTNTDFIERIDAENSYECRDINHKALFSSDDDLMNTFKLRLIFSLQEINDVIWLRDRYMTKLKNPLFLDSYILLRLTTLKTDEIMDNLLNIRNHSKKQFNEWNNESDGRVKRLIEKYEIEIKEECSEMRNMIHYDIDSENNESNFFGYLTNKINQESNYPTNIINTIIDLYLKPLKYEILDFLEIEKIEPFSDWKMIVNRLSKLIKGSLLN
;
A
#
# COMPACT_ATOMS: atom_id res chain seq x y z
N MET A 1 1.48 4.22 -16.91
CA MET A 1 1.01 3.21 -15.93
C MET A 1 -0.47 3.36 -15.63
N TYR A 2 -0.95 4.56 -15.24
CA TYR A 2 -2.38 4.82 -14.97
C TYR A 2 -3.35 4.18 -15.96
N ARG A 3 -3.23 4.51 -17.26
CA ARG A 3 -4.11 3.95 -18.30
C ARG A 3 -4.13 2.42 -18.30
N LYS A 4 -2.98 1.74 -18.17
CA LYS A 4 -2.93 0.27 -18.12
C LYS A 4 -3.76 -0.31 -16.97
N VAL A 5 -3.63 0.29 -15.78
CA VAL A 5 -4.38 -0.15 -14.58
C VAL A 5 -5.88 0.09 -14.75
N LEU A 6 -6.26 1.25 -15.28
CA LEU A 6 -7.66 1.58 -15.53
C LEU A 6 -8.27 0.70 -16.63
N ASP A 7 -7.56 0.53 -17.75
CA ASP A 7 -7.98 -0.30 -18.88
C ASP A 7 -8.19 -1.74 -18.43
N TYR A 8 -7.33 -2.28 -17.55
CA TYR A 8 -7.55 -3.59 -16.95
C TYR A 8 -8.90 -3.67 -16.23
N HIS A 9 -9.22 -2.71 -15.34
CA HIS A 9 -10.50 -2.73 -14.62
C HIS A 9 -11.69 -2.61 -15.57
N ILE A 10 -11.60 -1.73 -16.57
CA ILE A 10 -12.65 -1.57 -17.59
C ILE A 10 -12.85 -2.89 -18.38
N ASN A 11 -11.77 -3.56 -18.76
CA ASN A 11 -11.83 -4.78 -19.55
C ASN A 11 -12.29 -6.00 -18.72
N ALA A 12 -11.82 -6.10 -17.47
CA ALA A 12 -12.11 -7.22 -16.59
C ALA A 12 -13.55 -7.19 -16.02
N TYR A 13 -14.07 -6.01 -15.71
CA TYR A 13 -15.37 -5.85 -15.04
C TYR A 13 -16.45 -5.18 -15.92
N GLY A 14 -16.05 -4.34 -16.87
CA GLY A 14 -16.94 -3.55 -17.73
C GLY A 14 -16.91 -2.05 -17.39
N GLU A 15 -17.19 -1.20 -18.38
CA GLU A 15 -17.24 0.26 -18.20
C GLU A 15 -18.58 0.78 -17.63
N ASP A 16 -19.62 -0.04 -17.72
CA ASP A 16 -21.02 0.26 -17.42
C ASP A 16 -21.42 -0.09 -15.98
N VAL A 17 -20.47 -0.61 -15.19
CA VAL A 17 -20.66 -1.11 -13.82
C VAL A 17 -19.71 -0.42 -12.84
N ASN A 18 -19.95 -0.57 -11.54
CA ASN A 18 -18.92 -0.27 -10.54
C ASN A 18 -17.75 -1.24 -10.73
N ASN A 19 -16.57 -0.73 -11.03
CA ASN A 19 -15.44 -1.50 -11.53
C ASN A 19 -14.12 -1.19 -10.84
N ILE A 20 -14.13 -0.38 -9.78
CA ILE A 20 -13.00 -0.15 -8.89
C ILE A 20 -13.49 -0.41 -7.47
N GLY A 21 -12.80 -1.28 -6.74
CA GLY A 21 -13.13 -1.61 -5.36
C GLY A 21 -12.19 -0.92 -4.37
N PHE A 22 -12.76 -0.49 -3.25
CA PHE A 22 -12.05 0.00 -2.07
C PHE A 22 -12.49 -0.75 -0.81
N TYR A 23 -11.55 -0.96 0.10
CA TYR A 23 -11.82 -1.52 1.42
C TYR A 23 -11.82 -0.38 2.45
N LEU A 24 -12.90 -0.26 3.21
CA LEU A 24 -13.07 0.74 4.26
C LEU A 24 -12.99 0.07 5.63
N ASN A 25 -12.38 0.73 6.60
CA ASN A 25 -12.44 0.31 8.00
C ASN A 25 -13.73 0.83 8.69
N ASP A 26 -13.89 0.54 9.98
CA ASP A 26 -15.05 0.96 10.76
C ASP A 26 -15.20 2.50 10.91
N ASP A 27 -14.15 3.26 10.59
CA ASP A 27 -14.13 4.73 10.58
C ASP A 27 -14.37 5.32 9.17
N ASP A 28 -14.85 4.50 8.22
CA ASP A 28 -15.05 4.84 6.80
C ASP A 28 -13.78 5.25 6.05
N GLU A 29 -12.59 4.95 6.58
CA GLU A 29 -11.32 5.28 5.95
C GLU A 29 -10.90 4.23 4.93
N VAL A 30 -10.42 4.66 3.77
CA VAL A 30 -9.84 3.76 2.77
C VAL A 30 -8.56 3.12 3.29
N VAL A 31 -8.61 1.81 3.51
CA VAL A 31 -7.48 0.96 3.93
C VAL A 31 -6.92 0.10 2.80
N GLY A 32 -7.64 -0.01 1.68
CA GLY A 32 -7.04 -0.55 0.46
C GLY A 32 -7.84 -0.41 -0.82
N SER A 33 -7.25 -0.79 -1.95
CA SER A 33 -7.86 -0.65 -3.27
C SER A 33 -7.48 -1.77 -4.25
N THR A 34 -8.43 -2.14 -5.12
CA THR A 34 -8.16 -3.03 -6.28
C THR A 34 -7.18 -2.42 -7.27
N LEU A 35 -7.04 -1.07 -7.31
CA LEU A 35 -6.09 -0.37 -8.17
C LEU A 35 -4.64 -0.73 -7.85
N TYR A 36 -4.30 -0.88 -6.56
CA TYR A 36 -2.95 -1.22 -6.13
C TYR A 36 -2.58 -2.66 -6.49
N ILE A 37 -3.50 -3.59 -6.24
CA ILE A 37 -3.33 -5.01 -6.61
C ILE A 37 -3.18 -5.16 -8.13
N ALA A 38 -4.01 -4.45 -8.90
CA ALA A 38 -3.88 -4.39 -10.34
C ALA A 38 -2.50 -3.88 -10.76
N TYR A 39 -2.00 -2.80 -10.15
CA TYR A 39 -0.67 -2.27 -10.45
C TYR A 39 0.45 -3.28 -10.19
N ILE A 40 0.44 -3.99 -9.07
CA ILE A 40 1.47 -4.99 -8.73
C ILE A 40 1.45 -6.16 -9.72
N LEU A 41 0.26 -6.62 -10.12
CA LEU A 41 0.09 -7.87 -10.86
C LEU A 41 -0.15 -7.68 -12.37
N ILE A 42 -0.18 -6.43 -12.86
CA ILE A 42 -0.61 -6.12 -14.24
C ILE A 42 0.17 -6.88 -15.31
N ASP A 43 1.47 -7.10 -15.08
CA ASP A 43 2.36 -7.74 -16.04
C ASP A 43 2.69 -9.19 -15.64
N THR A 44 2.00 -9.79 -14.66
CA THR A 44 2.29 -11.16 -14.18
C THR A 44 1.36 -12.24 -14.72
N GLY A 45 0.25 -11.87 -15.36
CA GLY A 45 -0.79 -12.82 -15.81
C GLY A 45 -1.64 -13.43 -14.69
N ASN A 46 -1.46 -12.96 -13.44
CA ASN A 46 -2.21 -13.47 -12.27
C ASN A 46 -3.50 -12.69 -11.99
N LEU A 47 -3.73 -11.59 -12.69
CA LEU A 47 -4.94 -10.80 -12.51
C LEU A 47 -6.19 -11.51 -13.07
N PRO A 48 -7.30 -11.51 -12.32
CA PRO A 48 -8.53 -12.15 -12.77
C PRO A 48 -9.25 -11.35 -13.86
N PHE A 49 -9.91 -12.06 -14.76
CA PHE A 49 -10.86 -11.49 -15.73
C PHE A 49 -12.27 -12.07 -15.50
N PRO A 50 -13.04 -11.55 -14.54
CA PRO A 50 -14.37 -12.09 -14.19
C PRO A 50 -15.40 -12.06 -15.31
N SER A 51 -15.20 -11.21 -16.32
CA SER A 51 -16.03 -11.18 -17.53
C SER A 51 -15.76 -12.33 -18.50
N LEU A 52 -14.59 -12.98 -18.41
CA LEU A 52 -14.11 -14.02 -19.34
C LEU A 52 -13.90 -15.39 -18.66
N GLU A 53 -13.68 -15.40 -17.35
CA GLU A 53 -13.33 -16.57 -16.57
C GLU A 53 -14.46 -16.97 -15.62
N GLU A 54 -14.60 -18.27 -15.36
CA GLU A 54 -15.55 -18.76 -14.37
C GLU A 54 -15.09 -18.41 -12.96
N LYS A 55 -16.04 -18.06 -12.07
CA LYS A 55 -15.74 -17.73 -10.66
C LYS A 55 -14.94 -18.82 -9.94
N ALA A 56 -15.20 -20.08 -10.26
CA ALA A 56 -14.49 -21.22 -9.67
C ALA A 56 -13.00 -21.22 -10.05
N GLN A 57 -12.69 -20.96 -11.33
CA GLN A 57 -11.32 -20.90 -11.86
C GLN A 57 -10.54 -19.73 -11.26
N ILE A 58 -11.18 -18.55 -11.17
CA ILE A 58 -10.57 -17.39 -10.51
C ILE A 58 -10.21 -17.72 -9.06
N ARG A 59 -11.16 -18.30 -8.31
CA ARG A 59 -10.95 -18.67 -6.91
C ARG A 59 -9.79 -19.67 -6.77
N GLU A 60 -9.75 -20.69 -7.61
CA GLU A 60 -8.69 -21.69 -7.61
C GLU A 60 -7.32 -21.05 -7.87
N ARG A 61 -7.18 -20.23 -8.93
CA ARG A 61 -5.91 -19.55 -9.24
C ARG A 61 -5.48 -18.61 -8.11
N THR A 62 -6.39 -17.84 -7.54
CA THR A 62 -6.09 -16.95 -6.40
C THR A 62 -5.66 -17.73 -5.18
N LEU A 63 -6.32 -18.85 -4.87
CA LEU A 63 -5.94 -19.72 -3.75
C LEU A 63 -4.56 -20.33 -3.99
N SER A 64 -4.30 -20.92 -5.17
CA SER A 64 -3.01 -21.51 -5.50
C SER A 64 -1.87 -20.49 -5.47
N PHE A 65 -2.13 -19.25 -5.88
CA PHE A 65 -1.14 -18.17 -5.75
C PHE A 65 -0.85 -17.85 -4.28
N ALA A 66 -1.88 -17.73 -3.44
CA ALA A 66 -1.71 -17.48 -2.00
C ALA A 66 -0.97 -18.63 -1.30
N GLU A 67 -1.30 -19.88 -1.64
CA GLU A 67 -0.61 -21.08 -1.16
C GLU A 67 0.87 -21.05 -1.55
N TYR A 68 1.19 -20.75 -2.82
CA TYR A 68 2.56 -20.62 -3.30
C TYR A 68 3.37 -19.55 -2.55
N ILE A 69 2.78 -18.38 -2.28
CA ILE A 69 3.42 -17.34 -1.47
C ILE A 69 3.65 -17.83 -0.03
N GLY A 70 2.67 -18.54 0.54
CA GLY A 70 2.80 -19.18 1.85
C GLY A 70 3.96 -20.19 1.89
N GLU A 71 4.06 -21.06 0.90
CA GLU A 71 5.16 -22.04 0.78
C GLU A 71 6.52 -21.36 0.66
N ILE A 72 6.64 -20.30 -0.16
CA ILE A 72 7.88 -19.51 -0.25
C ILE A 72 8.27 -18.93 1.11
N SER A 73 7.31 -18.40 1.87
CA SER A 73 7.59 -17.81 3.18
C SER A 73 8.18 -18.85 4.16
N VAL A 74 7.68 -20.10 4.11
CA VAL A 74 8.21 -21.22 4.90
C VAL A 74 9.61 -21.59 4.43
N LEU A 75 9.86 -21.68 3.13
CA LEU A 75 11.18 -21.98 2.58
C LEU A 75 12.21 -20.90 2.95
N LEU A 76 11.83 -19.62 2.89
CA LEU A 76 12.67 -18.50 3.30
C LEU A 76 12.99 -18.58 4.79
N SER A 77 11.96 -18.79 5.61
CA SER A 77 12.08 -18.99 7.06
C SER A 77 13.09 -20.11 7.39
N GLN A 78 12.92 -21.30 6.82
CA GLN A 78 13.85 -22.43 7.00
C GLN A 78 15.28 -22.11 6.52
N SER A 79 15.42 -21.36 5.43
CA SER A 79 16.72 -20.94 4.93
C SER A 79 17.41 -19.99 5.90
N LEU A 80 16.67 -19.07 6.52
CA LEU A 80 17.18 -18.16 7.55
C LEU A 80 17.62 -18.94 8.81
N GLU A 81 16.81 -19.89 9.30
CA GLU A 81 17.18 -20.73 10.45
C GLU A 81 18.47 -21.49 10.20
N LYS A 82 18.59 -22.12 9.02
CA LYS A 82 19.77 -22.91 8.64
C LYS A 82 21.02 -22.05 8.49
N THR A 83 20.89 -20.87 7.90
CA THR A 83 22.03 -20.02 7.54
C THR A 83 22.55 -19.25 8.75
N PHE A 84 21.66 -18.76 9.61
CA PHE A 84 22.01 -17.86 10.70
C PHE A 84 21.90 -18.49 12.10
N GLY A 85 21.42 -19.74 12.20
CA GLY A 85 21.21 -20.41 13.49
C GLY A 85 20.14 -19.74 14.36
N ILE A 86 19.31 -18.90 13.76
CA ILE A 86 18.20 -18.22 14.43
C ILE A 86 17.10 -19.27 14.61
N SER A 87 16.81 -19.69 15.83
CA SER A 87 15.59 -20.47 16.09
C SER A 87 14.40 -19.56 15.95
N LEU A 88 13.55 -19.75 14.94
CA LEU A 88 12.31 -19.00 14.88
C LEU A 88 11.38 -19.54 15.98
N PRO A 89 10.70 -18.67 16.73
CA PRO A 89 9.78 -19.12 17.76
C PRO A 89 8.70 -20.00 17.10
N THR A 90 8.55 -21.22 17.61
CA THR A 90 7.52 -22.17 17.15
C THR A 90 6.10 -21.74 17.54
N ASN A 91 5.97 -20.79 18.48
CA ASN A 91 4.73 -20.13 18.85
C ASN A 91 4.97 -18.62 19.03
N THR A 92 4.32 -17.82 18.20
CA THR A 92 4.17 -16.38 18.44
C THR A 92 2.93 -16.18 19.31
N ASP A 93 3.13 -15.87 20.59
CA ASP A 93 2.02 -15.60 21.49
C ASP A 93 1.49 -14.19 21.26
N PHE A 94 0.26 -14.09 20.75
CA PHE A 94 -0.46 -12.83 20.59
C PHE A 94 -1.31 -12.51 21.83
N ILE A 95 -1.40 -11.21 22.17
CA ILE A 95 -2.29 -10.67 23.21
C ILE A 95 -3.75 -10.87 22.79
N GLU A 96 -4.02 -10.72 21.49
CA GLU A 96 -5.31 -10.93 20.84
C GLU A 96 -5.05 -11.53 19.45
N ARG A 97 -5.93 -12.39 18.93
CA ARG A 97 -5.69 -12.97 17.60
C ARG A 97 -5.64 -11.86 16.55
N ILE A 98 -4.66 -11.93 15.65
CA ILE A 98 -4.53 -10.99 14.52
C ILE A 98 -5.75 -11.07 13.59
N ASP A 99 -6.39 -12.24 13.53
CA ASP A 99 -7.59 -12.52 12.73
C ASP A 99 -8.90 -12.12 13.42
N ALA A 100 -8.86 -11.42 14.55
CA ALA A 100 -10.07 -10.82 15.12
C ALA A 100 -10.71 -9.93 14.06
N GLU A 101 -11.88 -10.34 13.57
CA GLU A 101 -12.59 -9.73 12.44
C GLU A 101 -12.75 -8.22 12.67
N ASN A 102 -11.96 -7.41 11.97
CA ASN A 102 -12.45 -6.09 11.62
C ASN A 102 -13.40 -6.31 10.43
N SER A 103 -14.62 -5.83 10.53
CA SER A 103 -15.48 -5.68 9.37
C SER A 103 -14.83 -4.67 8.43
N TYR A 104 -14.35 -5.13 7.27
CA TYR A 104 -14.06 -4.20 6.18
C TYR A 104 -15.31 -4.09 5.31
N GLU A 105 -15.77 -2.87 5.07
CA GLU A 105 -16.77 -2.63 4.04
C GLU A 105 -16.10 -2.59 2.68
N CYS A 106 -16.66 -3.33 1.72
CA CYS A 106 -16.25 -3.25 0.32
C CYS A 106 -17.10 -2.21 -0.40
N ARG A 107 -16.46 -1.14 -0.86
CA ARG A 107 -17.11 -0.09 -1.65
C ARG A 107 -16.65 -0.13 -3.09
N ASP A 108 -17.54 -0.54 -3.98
CA ASP A 108 -17.29 -0.54 -5.41
C ASP A 108 -17.84 0.74 -6.05
N ILE A 109 -17.00 1.44 -6.81
CA ILE A 109 -17.38 2.65 -7.56
C ILE A 109 -17.10 2.50 -9.05
N ASN A 110 -17.78 3.29 -9.87
CA ASN A 110 -17.45 3.39 -11.29
C ASN A 110 -16.23 4.28 -11.50
N HIS A 111 -15.28 3.85 -12.33
CA HIS A 111 -14.09 4.61 -12.67
C HIS A 111 -14.34 6.07 -13.11
N LYS A 112 -15.46 6.36 -13.79
CA LYS A 112 -15.81 7.72 -14.24
C LYS A 112 -16.16 8.66 -13.10
N ALA A 113 -16.46 8.14 -11.91
CA ALA A 113 -16.69 8.93 -10.71
C ALA A 113 -15.39 9.37 -10.03
N LEU A 114 -14.31 8.59 -10.20
CA LEU A 114 -13.00 8.87 -9.61
C LEU A 114 -12.07 9.62 -10.59
N PHE A 115 -12.09 9.20 -11.86
CA PHE A 115 -11.20 9.66 -12.92
C PHE A 115 -11.96 10.40 -14.02
N SER A 116 -11.40 11.52 -14.46
CA SER A 116 -11.95 12.33 -15.55
C SER A 116 -11.38 11.87 -16.90
N SER A 117 -12.20 11.76 -17.95
CA SER A 117 -11.69 11.39 -19.29
C SER A 117 -10.68 12.39 -19.87
N ASP A 118 -10.71 13.64 -19.39
CA ASP A 118 -10.04 14.76 -20.04
C ASP A 118 -8.81 15.27 -19.26
N ASP A 119 -8.49 14.67 -18.10
CA ASP A 119 -7.36 15.10 -17.26
C ASP A 119 -6.49 13.92 -16.78
N ASP A 120 -5.69 13.38 -17.69
CA ASP A 120 -4.72 12.32 -17.40
C ASP A 120 -3.69 12.69 -16.33
N LEU A 121 -3.36 13.98 -16.19
CA LEU A 121 -2.41 14.44 -15.19
C LEU A 121 -3.03 14.34 -13.79
N MET A 122 -4.26 14.84 -13.62
CA MET A 122 -5.00 14.69 -12.36
C MET A 122 -5.29 13.22 -12.03
N ASN A 123 -5.65 12.41 -13.03
CA ASN A 123 -5.88 11.00 -12.79
C ASN A 123 -4.62 10.24 -12.35
N THR A 124 -3.49 10.55 -13.00
CA THR A 124 -2.19 9.98 -12.61
C THR A 124 -1.81 10.44 -11.21
N PHE A 125 -2.07 11.70 -10.86
CA PHE A 125 -1.86 12.23 -9.52
C PHE A 125 -2.70 11.48 -8.48
N LYS A 126 -4.03 11.37 -8.68
CA LYS A 126 -4.93 10.61 -7.79
C LYS A 126 -4.48 9.16 -7.62
N LEU A 127 -4.11 8.48 -8.71
CA LEU A 127 -3.65 7.09 -8.64
C LEU A 127 -2.37 6.96 -7.80
N ARG A 128 -1.42 7.88 -7.95
CA ARG A 128 -0.19 7.88 -7.15
C ARG A 128 -0.48 8.12 -5.67
N LEU A 129 -1.45 8.98 -5.34
CA LEU A 129 -1.89 9.17 -3.96
C LEU A 129 -2.56 7.91 -3.39
N ILE A 130 -3.39 7.22 -4.17
CA ILE A 130 -4.00 5.94 -3.77
C ILE A 130 -2.93 4.88 -3.48
N PHE A 131 -1.86 4.83 -4.28
CA PHE A 131 -0.76 3.88 -4.05
C PHE A 131 0.02 4.23 -2.79
N SER A 132 0.34 5.52 -2.58
CA SER A 132 0.97 5.96 -1.34
C SER A 132 0.08 5.68 -0.12
N LEU A 133 -1.25 5.89 -0.23
CA LEU A 133 -2.20 5.57 0.82
C LEU A 133 -2.17 4.08 1.20
N GLN A 134 -2.14 3.18 0.21
CA GLN A 134 -2.01 1.75 0.46
C GLN A 134 -0.73 1.41 1.22
N GLU A 135 0.42 1.94 0.79
CA GLU A 135 1.70 1.66 1.45
C GLU A 135 1.76 2.21 2.87
N ILE A 136 1.17 3.39 3.10
CA ILE A 136 1.00 3.96 4.43
C ILE A 136 0.16 3.04 5.32
N ASN A 137 -0.99 2.57 4.81
CA ASN A 137 -1.88 1.68 5.53
C ASN A 137 -1.19 0.36 5.89
N ASP A 138 -0.40 -0.23 4.99
CA ASP A 138 0.35 -1.46 5.26
C ASP A 138 1.28 -1.29 6.48
N VAL A 139 2.04 -0.20 6.53
CA VAL A 139 3.02 0.06 7.62
C VAL A 139 2.30 0.36 8.93
N ILE A 140 1.26 1.19 8.90
CA ILE A 140 0.42 1.48 10.07
C ILE A 140 -0.18 0.19 10.61
N TRP A 141 -0.73 -0.66 9.74
CA TRP A 141 -1.34 -1.92 10.12
C TRP A 141 -0.31 -2.87 10.75
N LEU A 142 0.88 -3.03 10.16
CA LEU A 142 1.94 -3.87 10.73
C LEU A 142 2.37 -3.40 12.12
N ARG A 143 2.49 -2.10 12.36
CA ARG A 143 2.77 -1.61 13.71
C ARG A 143 1.58 -1.86 14.65
N ASP A 144 0.38 -1.39 14.27
CA ASP A 144 -0.77 -1.30 15.17
C ASP A 144 -1.51 -2.63 15.39
N ARG A 145 -1.35 -3.61 14.50
CA ARG A 145 -2.03 -4.90 14.56
C ARG A 145 -1.09 -6.09 14.69
N TYR A 146 0.12 -6.01 14.16
CA TYR A 146 1.12 -7.06 14.36
C TYR A 146 1.98 -6.76 15.60
N MET A 147 2.80 -5.70 15.58
CA MET A 147 3.78 -5.47 16.65
C MET A 147 3.20 -5.20 18.03
N THR A 148 2.22 -4.30 18.13
CA THR A 148 1.60 -3.93 19.43
C THR A 148 0.83 -5.10 20.07
N LYS A 149 0.46 -6.11 19.29
CA LYS A 149 -0.27 -7.30 19.76
C LYS A 149 0.65 -8.47 20.11
N LEU A 150 1.96 -8.37 19.90
CA LEU A 150 2.92 -9.38 20.34
C LEU A 150 3.10 -9.30 21.86
N LYS A 151 3.00 -10.43 22.58
CA LYS A 151 3.30 -10.47 24.03
C LYS A 151 4.78 -10.24 24.31
N ASN A 152 5.65 -10.81 23.47
CA ASN A 152 7.09 -10.77 23.60
C ASN A 152 7.71 -10.48 22.21
N PRO A 153 7.69 -9.22 21.74
CA PRO A 153 8.30 -8.87 20.47
C PRO A 153 9.80 -9.19 20.48
N LEU A 154 10.27 -9.93 19.48
CA LEU A 154 11.67 -10.27 19.33
C LEU A 154 12.41 -9.15 18.60
N PHE A 155 13.75 -9.19 18.70
CA PHE A 155 14.61 -8.32 17.90
C PHE A 155 14.28 -8.41 16.40
N LEU A 156 14.04 -9.63 15.89
CA LEU A 156 13.73 -9.85 14.48
C LEU A 156 12.44 -9.14 14.04
N ASP A 157 11.41 -9.10 14.90
CA ASP A 157 10.17 -8.41 14.60
C ASP A 157 10.39 -6.90 14.43
N SER A 158 11.15 -6.30 15.34
CA SER A 158 11.51 -4.88 15.29
C SER A 158 12.44 -4.57 14.12
N TYR A 159 13.37 -5.48 13.80
CA TYR A 159 14.28 -5.38 12.65
C TYR A 159 13.50 -5.35 11.33
N ILE A 160 12.58 -6.30 11.13
CA ILE A 160 11.79 -6.40 9.89
C ILE A 160 10.86 -5.20 9.78
N LEU A 161 10.17 -4.82 10.87
CA LEU A 161 9.28 -3.66 10.81
C LEU A 161 10.04 -2.36 10.54
N LEU A 162 11.18 -2.14 11.19
CA LEU A 162 12.00 -0.94 10.95
C LEU A 162 12.40 -0.87 9.47
N ARG A 163 12.87 -1.99 8.92
CA ARG A 163 13.28 -2.08 7.52
C ARG A 163 12.15 -1.79 6.55
N LEU A 164 10.98 -2.39 6.76
CA LEU A 164 9.80 -2.15 5.93
C LEU A 164 9.31 -0.71 6.05
N THR A 165 9.30 -0.17 7.27
CA THR A 165 8.85 1.20 7.55
C THR A 165 9.73 2.22 6.84
N THR A 166 11.05 2.08 6.93
CA THR A 166 11.99 3.03 6.32
C THR A 166 12.00 2.93 4.80
N LEU A 167 11.93 1.71 4.25
CA LEU A 167 11.82 1.48 2.81
C LEU A 167 10.54 2.09 2.23
N LYS A 168 9.37 1.74 2.76
CA LYS A 168 8.09 2.27 2.27
C LYS A 168 8.01 3.78 2.46
N THR A 169 8.46 4.31 3.61
CA THR A 169 8.44 5.76 3.86
C THR A 169 9.30 6.54 2.85
N ASP A 170 10.50 6.04 2.56
CA ASP A 170 11.38 6.66 1.56
C ASP A 170 10.73 6.63 0.16
N GLU A 171 10.14 5.50 -0.24
CA GLU A 171 9.41 5.38 -1.51
C GLU A 171 8.20 6.32 -1.61
N ILE A 172 7.38 6.39 -0.55
CA ILE A 172 6.24 7.30 -0.45
C ILE A 172 6.71 8.75 -0.57
N MET A 173 7.72 9.15 0.21
CA MET A 173 8.19 10.54 0.22
C MET A 173 8.88 10.91 -1.08
N ASP A 174 9.66 10.02 -1.69
CA ASP A 174 10.25 10.24 -3.02
C ASP A 174 9.16 10.39 -4.09
N ASN A 175 8.09 9.59 -4.01
CA ASN A 175 6.92 9.74 -4.87
C ASN A 175 6.27 11.12 -4.71
N LEU A 176 6.08 11.61 -3.48
CA LEU A 176 5.53 12.93 -3.19
C LEU A 176 6.44 14.08 -3.63
N LEU A 177 7.74 13.95 -3.42
CA LEU A 177 8.74 14.91 -3.90
C LEU A 177 8.73 15.00 -5.43
N ASN A 178 8.62 13.84 -6.10
CA ASN A 178 8.47 13.79 -7.54
C ASN A 178 7.16 14.45 -8.01
N ILE A 179 6.04 14.21 -7.32
CA ILE A 179 4.77 14.92 -7.56
C ILE A 179 4.93 16.43 -7.39
N ARG A 180 5.53 16.89 -6.29
CA ARG A 180 5.81 18.31 -6.02
C ARG A 180 6.61 18.95 -7.15
N ASN A 181 7.60 18.24 -7.68
CA ASN A 181 8.52 18.77 -8.69
C ASN A 181 7.94 18.75 -10.11
N HIS A 182 7.16 17.72 -10.45
CA HIS A 182 6.74 17.45 -11.84
C HIS A 182 5.22 17.61 -12.09
N SER A 183 4.38 17.53 -11.05
CA SER A 183 2.92 17.72 -11.10
C SER A 183 2.49 18.95 -10.28
N LYS A 184 3.18 20.08 -10.49
CA LYS A 184 3.09 21.29 -9.66
C LYS A 184 1.67 21.82 -9.49
N LYS A 185 0.86 21.80 -10.56
CA LYS A 185 -0.52 22.33 -10.52
C LYS A 185 -1.36 21.50 -9.55
N GLN A 186 -1.40 20.18 -9.75
CA GLN A 186 -2.15 19.25 -8.91
C GLN A 186 -1.64 19.25 -7.46
N PHE A 187 -0.32 19.29 -7.27
CA PHE A 187 0.26 19.40 -5.93
C PHE A 187 -0.13 20.70 -5.23
N ASN A 188 -0.11 21.84 -5.93
CA ASN A 188 -0.51 23.12 -5.34
C ASN A 188 -2.00 23.17 -5.00
N GLU A 189 -2.85 22.55 -5.82
CA GLU A 189 -4.29 22.40 -5.56
C GLU A 189 -4.52 21.63 -4.25
N TRP A 190 -4.00 20.40 -4.16
CA TRP A 190 -4.04 19.60 -2.93
C TRP A 190 -3.45 20.33 -1.71
N ASN A 191 -2.28 20.94 -1.89
CA ASN A 191 -1.61 21.64 -0.80
C ASN A 191 -2.40 22.88 -0.34
N ASN A 192 -3.10 23.58 -1.23
CA ASN A 192 -3.95 24.71 -0.85
C ASN A 192 -5.19 24.24 -0.06
N GLU A 193 -5.81 23.14 -0.46
CA GLU A 193 -6.93 22.53 0.27
C GLU A 193 -6.50 22.05 1.66
N SER A 194 -5.26 21.61 1.82
CA SER A 194 -4.66 21.24 3.11
C SER A 194 -4.14 22.41 3.96
N ASP A 195 -4.41 23.67 3.60
CA ASP A 195 -3.81 24.87 4.25
C ASP A 195 -2.27 24.82 4.36
N GLY A 196 -1.63 24.21 3.37
CA GLY A 196 -0.19 24.00 3.30
C GLY A 196 0.37 22.89 4.20
N ARG A 197 -0.48 22.07 4.84
CA ARG A 197 -0.03 21.00 5.75
C ARG A 197 0.81 19.97 5.03
N VAL A 198 0.43 19.57 3.81
CA VAL A 198 1.17 18.58 3.00
C VAL A 198 2.60 19.04 2.75
N LYS A 199 2.78 20.27 2.25
CA LYS A 199 4.12 20.82 1.99
C LYS A 199 4.96 20.88 3.27
N ARG A 200 4.38 21.37 4.39
CA ARG A 200 5.08 21.43 5.68
C ARG A 200 5.51 20.04 6.16
N LEU A 201 4.68 19.02 5.95
CA LEU A 201 4.99 17.64 6.32
C LEU A 201 6.17 17.08 5.52
N ILE A 202 6.19 17.31 4.21
CA ILE A 202 7.30 16.89 3.33
C ILE A 202 8.58 17.63 3.72
N GLU A 203 8.53 18.95 3.94
CA GLU A 203 9.70 19.73 4.34
C GLU A 203 10.25 19.28 5.70
N LYS A 204 9.37 18.97 6.66
CA LYS A 204 9.76 18.41 7.96
C LYS A 204 10.47 17.06 7.78
N TYR A 205 9.94 16.16 6.95
CA TYR A 205 10.56 14.87 6.64
C TYR A 205 11.97 15.06 6.05
N GLU A 206 12.10 15.95 5.06
CA GLU A 206 13.38 16.23 4.39
C GLU A 206 14.46 16.71 5.37
N ILE A 207 14.09 17.44 6.41
CA ILE A 207 15.00 17.99 7.42
C ILE A 207 15.32 16.98 8.53
N GLU A 208 14.31 16.27 9.03
CA GLU A 208 14.44 15.52 10.30
C GLU A 208 14.83 14.06 10.12
N ILE A 209 14.32 13.35 9.09
CA ILE A 209 14.42 11.88 9.04
C ILE A 209 14.72 11.28 7.66
N LYS A 210 14.74 12.09 6.60
CA LYS A 210 15.05 11.63 5.24
C LYS A 210 16.40 10.93 5.15
N GLU A 211 17.46 11.52 5.67
CA GLU A 211 18.81 10.95 5.60
C GLU A 211 18.87 9.57 6.27
N GLU A 212 18.29 9.47 7.46
CA GLU A 212 18.19 8.22 8.23
C GLU A 212 17.39 7.14 7.48
N CYS A 213 16.25 7.49 6.87
CA CYS A 213 15.46 6.56 6.06
C CYS A 213 16.20 6.11 4.79
N SER A 214 16.80 7.06 4.06
CA SER A 214 17.52 6.78 2.81
C SER A 214 18.80 5.95 3.06
N GLU A 215 19.54 6.23 4.14
CA GLU A 215 20.71 5.45 4.55
C GLU A 215 20.32 3.99 4.81
N MET A 216 19.31 3.77 5.66
CA MET A 216 18.79 2.43 5.92
C MET A 216 18.31 1.75 4.64
N ARG A 217 17.54 2.42 3.78
CA ARG A 217 17.04 1.85 2.52
C ARG A 217 18.17 1.37 1.61
N ASN A 218 19.27 2.11 1.52
CA ASN A 218 20.40 1.79 0.64
C ASN A 218 21.34 0.71 1.19
N MET A 219 21.28 0.41 2.49
CA MET A 219 22.06 -0.67 3.08
C MET A 219 21.59 -2.03 2.57
N ILE A 220 22.53 -2.91 2.24
CA ILE A 220 22.27 -4.33 2.02
C ILE A 220 21.91 -5.00 3.35
N HIS A 221 21.07 -6.05 3.31
CA HIS A 221 20.60 -6.72 4.53
C HIS A 221 21.75 -7.28 5.37
N TYR A 222 22.69 -7.96 4.69
CA TYR A 222 23.88 -8.57 5.27
C TYR A 222 25.02 -8.42 4.27
N ASP A 223 26.21 -8.12 4.80
CA ASP A 223 27.47 -8.25 4.08
C ASP A 223 28.37 -9.18 4.90
N ILE A 224 28.46 -10.43 4.47
CA ILE A 224 29.26 -11.46 5.18
C ILE A 224 30.75 -11.27 4.89
N ASP A 225 31.08 -10.60 3.78
CA ASP A 225 32.46 -10.44 3.31
C ASP A 225 33.11 -9.14 3.81
N SER A 226 32.32 -8.21 4.34
CA SER A 226 32.81 -6.92 4.85
C SER A 226 33.35 -7.02 6.27
N GLU A 227 34.58 -6.55 6.46
CA GLU A 227 35.19 -6.37 7.79
C GLU A 227 34.59 -5.19 8.57
N ASN A 228 33.80 -4.32 7.91
CA ASN A 228 33.11 -3.21 8.54
C ASN A 228 31.70 -3.64 8.98
N ASN A 229 31.54 -3.93 10.26
CA ASN A 229 30.26 -4.27 10.88
C ASN A 229 29.21 -3.15 10.84
N GLU A 230 29.44 -1.97 10.27
CA GLU A 230 28.41 -0.94 10.04
C GLU A 230 28.01 -0.82 8.56
N SER A 231 28.66 -1.56 7.66
CA SER A 231 28.41 -1.51 6.21
C SER A 231 27.09 -2.14 5.76
N ASN A 232 26.43 -2.90 6.64
CA ASN A 232 25.17 -3.56 6.37
C ASN A 232 24.13 -3.24 7.45
N PHE A 233 22.86 -3.44 7.11
CA PHE A 233 21.73 -3.00 7.94
C PHE A 233 21.71 -3.67 9.33
N PHE A 234 22.04 -4.96 9.43
CA PHE A 234 22.11 -5.66 10.72
C PHE A 234 23.16 -5.07 11.65
N GLY A 235 24.33 -4.83 11.10
CA GLY A 235 25.44 -4.23 11.80
C GLY A 235 25.19 -2.80 12.27
N TYR A 236 24.68 -1.95 11.36
CA TYR A 236 24.21 -0.59 11.67
C TYR A 236 23.19 -0.58 12.81
N LEU A 237 22.16 -1.43 12.72
CA LEU A 237 21.11 -1.48 13.74
C LEU A 237 21.63 -1.95 15.09
N THR A 238 22.52 -2.94 15.10
CA THR A 238 23.14 -3.44 16.34
C THR A 238 23.92 -2.32 17.03
N ASN A 239 24.66 -1.52 16.27
CA ASN A 239 25.39 -0.37 16.82
C ASN A 239 24.43 0.69 17.41
N LYS A 240 23.36 1.06 16.67
CA LYS A 240 22.35 2.01 17.17
C LYS A 240 21.68 1.53 18.44
N ILE A 241 21.33 0.24 18.54
CA ILE A 241 20.73 -0.34 19.74
C ILE A 241 21.70 -0.33 20.94
N ASN A 242 23.00 -0.54 20.70
CA ASN A 242 24.00 -0.45 21.77
C ASN A 242 24.13 0.98 22.32
N GLN A 243 23.85 2.00 21.50
CA GLN A 243 23.84 3.40 21.91
C GLN A 243 22.50 3.83 22.53
N GLU A 244 21.39 3.37 21.95
CA GLU A 244 20.03 3.64 22.36
C GLU A 244 19.17 2.38 22.20
N SER A 245 18.94 1.68 23.32
CA SER A 245 18.23 0.38 23.32
C SER A 245 16.84 0.40 22.65
N ASN A 246 16.13 1.53 22.71
CA ASN A 246 14.78 1.69 22.14
C ASN A 246 14.78 2.31 20.74
N TYR A 247 15.95 2.52 20.12
CA TYR A 247 16.08 3.17 18.82
C TYR A 247 15.12 2.63 17.75
N PRO A 248 14.97 1.30 17.51
CA PRO A 248 14.08 0.80 16.46
C PRO A 248 12.63 1.23 16.69
N THR A 249 12.15 1.10 17.93
CA THR A 249 10.78 1.47 18.31
C THR A 249 10.58 2.97 18.19
N ASN A 250 11.55 3.77 18.64
CA ASN A 250 11.49 5.23 18.58
C ASN A 250 11.43 5.73 17.14
N ILE A 251 12.26 5.18 16.23
CA ILE A 251 12.24 5.55 14.81
C ILE A 251 10.93 5.14 14.15
N ILE A 252 10.46 3.89 14.36
CA ILE A 252 9.19 3.41 13.82
C ILE A 252 8.03 4.33 14.25
N ASN A 253 7.93 4.64 15.54
CA ASN A 253 6.87 5.50 16.06
C ASN A 253 6.99 6.93 15.53
N THR A 254 8.21 7.47 15.46
CA THR A 254 8.47 8.79 14.89
C THR A 254 7.98 8.88 13.45
N ILE A 255 8.38 7.93 12.61
CA ILE A 255 7.97 7.86 11.21
C ILE A 255 6.45 7.78 11.11
N ILE A 256 5.84 6.83 11.79
CA ILE A 256 4.43 6.55 11.56
C ILE A 256 3.53 7.62 12.19
N ASP A 257 3.80 8.07 13.42
CA ASP A 257 2.92 9.01 14.12
C ASP A 257 3.13 10.46 13.69
N LEU A 258 4.37 10.86 13.34
CA LEU A 258 4.65 12.25 12.94
C LEU A 258 4.57 12.48 11.44
N TYR A 259 4.63 11.43 10.61
CA TYR A 259 4.64 11.56 9.16
C TYR A 259 3.54 10.76 8.47
N LEU A 260 3.51 9.44 8.61
CA LEU A 260 2.61 8.61 7.80
C LEU A 260 1.13 8.79 8.18
N LYS A 261 0.79 8.83 9.47
CA LYS A 261 -0.58 9.08 9.94
C LYS A 261 -1.09 10.46 9.49
N PRO A 262 -0.38 11.58 9.73
CA PRO A 262 -0.79 12.88 9.20
C PRO A 262 -0.96 12.86 7.67
N LEU A 263 -0.02 12.26 6.94
CA LEU A 263 -0.09 12.16 5.49
C LEU A 263 -1.30 11.35 5.01
N LYS A 264 -1.62 10.25 5.70
CA LYS A 264 -2.82 9.43 5.44
C LYS A 264 -4.06 10.30 5.43
N TYR A 265 -4.25 11.12 6.47
CA TYR A 265 -5.42 12.00 6.59
C TYR A 265 -5.46 13.02 5.45
N GLU A 266 -4.36 13.68 5.11
CA GLU A 266 -4.35 14.64 4.00
C GLU A 266 -4.64 13.99 2.65
N ILE A 267 -4.27 12.72 2.45
CA ILE A 267 -4.59 11.98 1.22
C ILE A 267 -6.07 11.58 1.20
N LEU A 268 -6.60 11.05 2.31
CA LEU A 268 -8.01 10.67 2.43
C LEU A 268 -8.91 11.89 2.19
N ASP A 269 -8.65 13.00 2.87
CA ASP A 269 -9.41 14.25 2.75
C ASP A 269 -9.43 14.79 1.33
N PHE A 270 -8.35 14.61 0.55
CA PHE A 270 -8.29 15.05 -0.83
C PHE A 270 -9.00 14.11 -1.81
N LEU A 271 -8.95 12.80 -1.56
CA LEU A 271 -9.51 11.80 -2.45
C LEU A 271 -11.03 11.64 -2.27
N GLU A 272 -11.53 11.83 -1.04
CA GLU A 272 -12.96 11.77 -0.67
C GLU A 272 -13.69 10.52 -1.21
N ILE A 273 -13.01 9.37 -1.25
CA ILE A 273 -13.52 8.13 -1.86
C ILE A 273 -14.80 7.65 -1.15
N GLU A 274 -14.87 7.84 0.16
CA GLU A 274 -16.01 7.53 1.02
C GLU A 274 -17.25 8.39 0.70
N LYS A 275 -17.10 9.50 -0.01
CA LYS A 275 -18.22 10.34 -0.46
C LYS A 275 -18.70 9.99 -1.86
N ILE A 276 -17.97 9.18 -2.61
CA ILE A 276 -18.32 8.83 -4.00
C ILE A 276 -19.50 7.85 -4.00
N GLU A 277 -20.63 8.26 -4.57
CA GLU A 277 -21.80 7.39 -4.73
C GLU A 277 -21.56 6.31 -5.82
N PRO A 278 -21.73 5.02 -5.48
CA PRO A 278 -21.75 3.95 -6.47
C PRO A 278 -22.87 4.15 -7.49
N PHE A 279 -22.71 3.57 -8.68
CA PHE A 279 -23.85 3.43 -9.58
C PHE A 279 -24.87 2.49 -8.96
N SER A 280 -26.14 2.89 -8.98
CA SER A 280 -27.24 2.00 -8.63
C SER A 280 -27.44 0.93 -9.70
N ASP A 281 -28.03 -0.21 -9.31
CA ASP A 281 -28.36 -1.31 -10.23
C ASP A 281 -29.14 -0.81 -11.46
N TRP A 282 -30.10 0.10 -11.26
CA TRP A 282 -30.87 0.68 -12.35
C TRP A 282 -29.99 1.47 -13.32
N LYS A 283 -29.06 2.28 -12.81
CA LYS A 283 -28.11 3.02 -13.64
C LYS A 283 -27.22 2.09 -14.44
N MET A 284 -26.76 0.98 -13.83
CA MET A 284 -25.96 -0.05 -14.51
C MET A 284 -26.75 -0.73 -15.63
N ILE A 285 -28.02 -1.10 -15.37
CA ILE A 285 -28.93 -1.69 -16.38
C ILE A 285 -29.15 -0.72 -17.55
N VAL A 286 -29.46 0.54 -17.27
CA VAL A 286 -29.70 1.57 -18.29
C VAL A 286 -28.45 1.79 -19.15
N ASN A 287 -27.27 1.89 -18.53
CA ASN A 287 -26.01 2.03 -19.26
C ASN A 287 -25.77 0.85 -20.19
N ARG A 288 -25.97 -0.39 -19.70
CA ARG A 288 -25.80 -1.61 -20.49
C ARG A 288 -26.74 -1.67 -21.69
N LEU A 289 -28.03 -1.36 -21.48
CA LEU A 289 -29.02 -1.30 -22.57
C LEU A 289 -28.67 -0.23 -23.60
N SER A 290 -28.24 0.96 -23.15
CA SER A 290 -27.86 2.05 -24.05
C SER A 290 -26.69 1.66 -24.97
N LYS A 291 -25.72 0.89 -24.45
CA LYS A 291 -24.57 0.40 -25.22
C LYS A 291 -24.99 -0.64 -26.26
N LEU A 292 -25.89 -1.56 -25.91
CA LEU A 292 -26.46 -2.52 -26.86
C LEU A 292 -27.22 -1.84 -27.99
N ILE A 293 -28.03 -0.83 -27.68
CA ILE A 293 -28.78 -0.07 -28.68
C ILE A 293 -27.84 0.69 -29.62
N LYS A 294 -26.83 1.40 -29.08
CA LYS A 294 -25.83 2.11 -29.90
C LYS A 294 -25.01 1.15 -30.78
N GLY A 295 -24.62 0.00 -30.25
CA GLY A 295 -23.92 -1.03 -31.02
C GLY A 295 -24.79 -1.64 -32.13
N SER A 296 -26.10 -1.77 -31.92
CA SER A 296 -27.04 -2.26 -32.94
C SER A 296 -27.35 -1.25 -34.04
N LEU A 297 -27.15 0.04 -33.80
CA LEU A 297 -27.33 1.12 -34.78
C LEU A 297 -26.10 1.37 -35.66
N LEU A 298 -24.95 0.81 -35.27
CA LEU A 298 -23.66 0.93 -35.97
C LEU A 298 -23.32 -0.32 -36.81
N ASN A 299 -24.16 -1.35 -36.77
CA ASN A 299 -24.10 -2.56 -37.59
C ASN A 299 -25.27 -2.59 -38.57
#